data_AF-A0A938ITU0-F1
#
_entry.id   AF-A0A938ITU0-F1
#
_cell.length_a   1.000
_cell.length_b   1.000
_cell.length_c   1.000
_cell.angle_alpha   90.00
_cell.angle_beta   90.00
_cell.angle_gamma   90.00
#
_symmetry.space_group_name_H-M   'P 1'
#
loop_
_entity.id
_entity.type
_entity.pdbx_description
1 polymer ?
#
loop_
_entity_poly.entity_id
_entity_poly.type
_entity_poly.pdbx_seq_one_letter_code
_entity_poly.pdbx_strand_id
1 'polypeptide(L)'
;MYPREGTMTADVLRLAKRGLPQKQIADNLKADTRYIGQLIWKLRQRGLLAKTQKGRWSDEELDEMRVAIVDKKMSGGDTATHLSQKFGRQFTRNMVIGMAKRHGFELSAAPGRSRSTKTRVAPRPHRLPAIRAAAPPTQPAPIQIAPPSLVEDWSPLRITLLELREGLCRWPLGDPRSESFGFCGAPNEPGKSYCPHCARIAYDSPTHRAALRKAWREARGCRHER
;
A
#
# COMPACT_ATOMS: atom_id res chain seq x y z
N MET A 1 -13.15 5.26 38.10
CA MET A 1 -12.07 6.07 38.69
C MET A 1 -10.87 6.00 37.76
N TYR A 2 -10.52 7.09 37.08
CA TYR A 2 -9.27 7.14 36.32
C TYR A 2 -8.11 7.37 37.29
N PRO A 3 -6.98 6.65 37.16
CA PRO A 3 -5.81 6.87 38.01
C PRO A 3 -5.27 8.29 37.80
N ARG A 4 -4.72 8.90 38.85
CA ARG A 4 -4.01 10.19 38.76
C ARG A 4 -2.98 10.14 37.62
N GLU A 5 -2.97 11.14 36.73
CA GLU A 5 -2.17 11.14 35.48
C GLU A 5 -0.67 10.79 35.66
N GLY A 6 -0.11 11.08 36.84
CA GLY A 6 1.28 10.78 37.18
C GLY A 6 1.60 9.29 37.34
N THR A 7 0.71 8.48 37.93
CA THR A 7 0.98 7.04 38.15
C THR A 7 0.93 6.26 36.85
N MET A 8 -0.02 6.62 35.98
CA MET A 8 -0.23 5.95 34.70
C MET A 8 0.97 6.13 33.75
N THR A 9 1.62 7.29 33.77
CA THR A 9 2.83 7.53 32.95
C THR A 9 4.01 6.64 33.39
N ALA A 10 4.19 6.46 34.70
CA ALA A 10 5.26 5.63 35.25
C ALA A 10 5.05 4.14 34.94
N ASP A 11 3.81 3.65 35.03
CA ASP A 11 3.48 2.27 34.70
C ASP A 11 3.60 1.98 33.20
N VAL A 12 3.19 2.93 32.35
CA VAL A 12 3.44 2.85 30.90
C VAL A 12 4.93 2.78 30.59
N LEU A 13 5.74 3.62 31.24
CA LEU A 13 7.20 3.59 31.06
C LEU A 13 7.79 2.24 31.47
N ARG A 14 7.36 1.68 32.60
CA ARG A 14 7.83 0.37 33.10
C ARG A 14 7.49 -0.76 32.13
N LEU A 15 6.25 -0.80 31.64
CA LEU A 15 5.80 -1.83 30.69
C LEU A 15 6.42 -1.65 29.30
N ALA A 16 6.60 -0.41 28.83
CA ALA A 16 7.25 -0.12 27.56
C ALA A 16 8.74 -0.47 27.57
N LYS A 17 9.45 -0.26 28.69
CA LYS A 17 10.86 -0.68 28.86
C LYS A 17 11.02 -2.21 28.82
N ARG A 18 10.00 -2.96 29.23
CA ARG A 18 9.94 -4.43 29.09
C ARG A 18 9.68 -4.91 27.65
N GLY A 19 9.53 -3.99 26.69
CA GLY A 19 9.31 -4.32 25.28
C GLY A 19 7.88 -4.72 24.94
N LEU A 20 6.91 -4.52 25.84
CA LEU A 20 5.52 -4.90 25.56
C LEU A 20 4.94 -4.03 24.42
N PRO A 21 4.21 -4.62 23.46
CA PRO A 21 3.48 -3.87 22.44
C PRO A 21 2.39 -3.00 23.06
N GLN A 22 2.13 -1.85 22.43
CA GLN A 22 1.17 -0.82 22.87
C GLN A 22 -0.20 -1.39 23.26
N LYS A 23 -0.71 -2.37 22.50
CA LYS A 23 -1.99 -3.02 22.78
C LYS A 23 -1.97 -3.76 24.12
N GLN A 24 -0.93 -4.55 24.39
CA GLN A 24 -0.80 -5.28 25.66
C GLN A 24 -0.62 -4.33 26.85
N ILE A 25 0.05 -3.19 26.66
CA ILE A 25 0.15 -2.15 27.70
C ILE A 25 -1.24 -1.57 28.02
N ALA A 26 -2.04 -1.30 26.98
CA ALA A 26 -3.41 -0.80 27.14
C ALA A 26 -4.32 -1.81 27.86
N ASP A 27 -4.23 -3.09 27.50
CA ASP A 27 -4.98 -4.17 28.13
C ASP A 27 -4.59 -4.34 29.61
N ASN A 28 -3.29 -4.33 29.92
CA ASN A 28 -2.78 -4.46 31.30
C ASN A 28 -3.21 -3.31 32.21
N LEU A 29 -3.25 -2.09 31.67
CA LEU A 29 -3.61 -0.89 32.42
C LEU A 29 -5.11 -0.55 32.32
N LYS A 30 -5.90 -1.38 31.63
CA LYS A 30 -7.32 -1.15 31.34
C LYS A 30 -7.58 0.28 30.83
N ALA A 31 -6.73 0.73 29.91
CA ALA A 31 -6.71 2.10 29.40
C ALA A 31 -6.92 2.14 27.88
N ASP A 32 -7.31 3.30 27.35
CA ASP A 32 -7.48 3.47 25.90
C ASP A 32 -6.15 3.32 25.15
N THR A 33 -6.15 2.52 24.09
CA THR A 33 -4.94 2.23 23.31
C THR A 33 -4.34 3.49 22.68
N ARG A 34 -5.16 4.47 22.26
CA ARG A 34 -4.66 5.72 21.66
C ARG A 34 -4.00 6.59 22.73
N TYR A 35 -4.58 6.67 23.92
CA TYR A 35 -3.99 7.38 25.06
C TYR A 35 -2.61 6.81 25.43
N ILE A 36 -2.48 5.48 25.51
CA ILE A 36 -1.18 4.82 25.74
C ILE A 36 -0.18 5.17 24.63
N GLY A 37 -0.63 5.22 23.37
CA GLY A 37 0.19 5.65 22.24
C GLY A 37 0.73 7.08 22.41
N GLN A 38 -0.11 8.01 22.87
CA GLN A 38 0.31 9.39 23.15
C GLN A 38 1.32 9.47 24.29
N LEU A 39 1.15 8.69 25.36
CA LEU A 39 2.11 8.62 26.47
C LEU A 39 3.46 8.05 26.02
N ILE A 40 3.46 6.95 25.26
CA ILE A 40 4.69 6.37 24.69
C ILE A 40 5.39 7.39 23.78
N TRP A 41 4.64 8.15 22.98
CA TRP A 41 5.20 9.22 22.16
C TRP A 41 5.84 10.32 23.02
N LYS A 42 5.15 10.82 24.06
CA LYS A 42 5.70 11.84 24.99
C LYS A 42 6.96 11.33 25.71
N LEU A 43 6.97 10.07 26.14
CA LEU A 43 8.12 9.44 26.80
C LEU A 43 9.34 9.36 25.88
N ARG A 44 9.14 9.13 24.57
CA ARG A 44 10.22 9.16 23.58
C ARG A 44 10.75 10.56 23.32
N GLN A 45 9.86 11.57 23.23
CA GLN A 45 10.28 12.97 23.08
C GLN A 45 11.15 13.44 24.25
N ARG A 46 10.83 12.98 25.46
CA ARG A 46 11.60 13.25 26.69
C ARG A 46 12.85 12.39 26.86
N GLY A 47 13.18 11.51 25.91
CA GLY A 47 14.35 10.63 25.98
C GLY A 47 14.26 9.50 27.02
N LEU A 48 13.10 9.31 27.66
CA LEU A 48 12.89 8.27 28.68
C LEU A 48 12.69 6.88 28.07
N LEU A 49 12.34 6.82 26.78
CA LEU A 49 12.22 5.60 25.99
C LEU A 49 13.00 5.78 24.69
N ALA A 50 13.72 4.73 24.27
CA ALA A 50 14.44 4.74 23.00
C ALA A 50 13.49 5.04 21.82
N LYS A 51 13.99 5.81 20.85
CA LYS A 51 13.30 5.96 19.56
C LYS A 51 13.14 4.58 18.95
N THR A 52 11.95 4.27 18.42
CA THR A 52 11.78 3.01 17.70
C THR A 52 12.71 3.01 16.50
N GLN A 53 13.59 2.02 16.42
CA GLN A 53 14.45 1.73 15.27
C GLN A 53 13.62 1.23 14.06
N LYS A 54 12.41 1.74 13.86
CA LYS A 54 11.53 1.32 12.77
C LYS A 54 12.13 1.87 11.48
N GLY A 55 12.79 1.00 10.72
CA GLY A 55 13.33 1.33 9.40
C GLY A 55 14.81 1.72 9.35
N ARG A 56 15.56 1.67 10.47
CA ARG A 56 17.02 1.67 10.37
C ARG A 56 17.47 0.24 10.04
N TRP A 57 18.29 0.12 9.01
CA TRP A 57 19.02 -1.10 8.67
C TRP A 57 20.42 -0.98 9.29
N SER A 58 20.87 -1.99 10.01
CA SER A 58 22.28 -2.11 10.39
C SER A 58 23.09 -2.66 9.23
N ASP A 59 24.40 -2.45 9.27
CA ASP A 59 25.32 -2.96 8.24
C ASP A 59 25.29 -4.50 8.21
N GLU A 60 25.18 -5.14 9.37
CA GLU A 60 25.01 -6.60 9.53
C GLU A 60 23.75 -7.12 8.84
N GLU A 61 22.63 -6.38 8.91
CA GLU A 61 21.37 -6.78 8.28
C GLU A 61 21.40 -6.61 6.76
N LEU A 62 22.11 -5.59 6.27
CA LEU A 62 22.33 -5.37 4.85
C LEU A 62 23.25 -6.44 4.27
N ASP A 63 24.29 -6.83 5.00
CA ASP A 63 25.20 -7.90 4.60
C ASP A 63 24.46 -9.24 4.53
N GLU A 64 23.69 -9.59 5.57
CA GLU A 64 22.91 -10.83 5.52
C GLU A 64 21.86 -10.81 4.40
N MET A 65 21.22 -9.66 4.16
CA MET A 65 20.29 -9.50 3.06
C MET A 65 20.99 -9.72 1.71
N ARG A 66 22.20 -9.17 1.54
CA ARG A 66 23.03 -9.38 0.35
C ARG A 66 23.33 -10.86 0.16
N VAL A 67 23.84 -11.55 1.18
CA VAL A 67 24.14 -12.99 1.12
C VAL A 67 22.89 -13.80 0.78
N ALA A 68 21.75 -13.48 1.40
CA ALA A 68 20.49 -14.16 1.11
C ALA A 68 20.00 -13.96 -0.34
N ILE A 69 20.22 -12.78 -0.91
CA ILE A 69 19.76 -12.47 -2.29
C ILE A 69 20.75 -12.99 -3.32
N VAL A 70 22.03 -12.70 -3.17
CA VAL A 70 23.07 -12.96 -4.17
C VAL A 70 23.51 -14.42 -4.13
N ASP A 71 23.86 -14.92 -2.95
CA ASP A 71 24.45 -16.25 -2.81
C ASP A 71 23.36 -17.32 -2.75
N LYS A 72 22.30 -17.07 -1.98
CA LYS A 72 21.19 -18.02 -1.78
C LYS A 72 20.04 -17.84 -2.77
N LYS A 73 20.10 -16.83 -3.66
CA LYS A 73 19.08 -16.55 -4.70
C LYS A 73 17.65 -16.49 -4.17
N MET A 74 17.44 -15.97 -2.96
CA MET A 74 16.14 -15.96 -2.30
C MET A 74 15.21 -14.89 -2.89
N SER A 75 13.89 -15.16 -2.84
CA SER A 75 12.89 -14.15 -3.18
C SER A 75 12.75 -13.13 -2.05
N GLY A 76 12.28 -11.91 -2.34
CA GLY A 76 12.12 -10.89 -1.30
C GLY A 76 11.18 -11.26 -0.15
N GLY A 77 10.28 -12.23 -0.35
CA GLY A 77 9.44 -12.77 0.73
C GLY A 77 10.19 -13.76 1.63
N ASP A 78 11.01 -14.61 1.03
CA ASP A 78 11.79 -15.61 1.76
C ASP A 78 12.94 -14.93 2.50
N THR A 79 13.62 -13.96 1.87
CA THR A 79 14.63 -13.11 2.51
C THR A 79 14.05 -12.38 3.71
N ALA A 80 12.83 -11.83 3.62
CA ALA A 80 12.19 -11.18 4.76
C ALA A 80 11.94 -12.14 5.93
N THR A 81 11.55 -13.38 5.63
CA THR A 81 11.35 -14.43 6.65
C THR A 81 12.68 -14.81 7.30
N HIS A 82 13.72 -15.03 6.50
CA HIS A 82 15.08 -15.35 6.95
C HIS A 82 15.66 -14.27 7.86
N LEU A 83 15.61 -13.00 7.43
CA LEU A 83 16.07 -11.87 8.24
C LEU A 83 15.28 -11.74 9.54
N SER A 84 13.97 -12.02 9.52
CA SER A 84 13.15 -11.95 10.73
C SER A 84 13.50 -13.02 11.75
N GLN A 85 13.85 -14.22 11.28
CA GLN A 85 14.31 -15.31 12.14
C GLN A 85 15.71 -15.01 12.70
N LYS A 86 16.63 -14.49 11.88
CA LYS A 86 18.01 -14.23 12.30
C LYS A 86 18.14 -13.08 13.29
N PHE A 87 17.49 -11.95 13.03
CA PHE A 87 17.66 -10.73 13.83
C PHE A 87 16.55 -10.53 14.87
N GLY A 88 15.57 -11.43 14.95
CA GLY A 88 14.47 -11.35 15.93
C GLY A 88 13.57 -10.12 15.77
N ARG A 89 13.67 -9.38 14.66
CA ARG A 89 12.82 -8.22 14.33
C ARG A 89 11.98 -8.49 13.09
N GLN A 90 10.83 -7.85 12.98
CA GLN A 90 9.97 -8.06 11.82
C GLN A 90 10.48 -7.34 10.57
N PHE A 91 10.85 -8.12 9.55
CA PHE A 91 11.08 -7.62 8.20
C PHE A 91 9.88 -7.95 7.32
N THR A 92 9.41 -6.97 6.56
CA THR A 92 8.35 -7.21 5.57
C THR A 92 8.96 -7.39 4.19
N ARG A 93 8.28 -8.15 3.32
CA ARG A 93 8.67 -8.31 1.91
C ARG A 93 8.90 -6.96 1.21
N ASN A 94 8.04 -5.96 1.46
CA ASN A 94 8.17 -4.64 0.83
C ASN A 94 9.39 -3.87 1.35
N MET A 95 9.76 -4.05 2.62
CA MET A 95 11.01 -3.48 3.16
C MET A 95 12.22 -4.05 2.44
N VAL A 96 12.29 -5.38 2.28
CA VAL A 96 13.39 -6.06 1.60
C VAL A 96 13.44 -5.67 0.12
N ILE A 97 12.31 -5.65 -0.60
CA ILE A 97 12.26 -5.25 -2.01
C ILE A 97 12.74 -3.81 -2.19
N GLY A 98 12.26 -2.89 -1.36
CA GLY A 98 12.70 -1.51 -1.41
C GLY A 98 14.19 -1.38 -1.11
N MET A 99 14.70 -2.16 -0.16
CA MET A 99 16.11 -2.13 0.20
C MET A 99 17.00 -2.73 -0.90
N ALA A 100 16.65 -3.92 -1.39
CA ALA A 100 17.34 -4.59 -2.49
C ALA A 100 17.45 -3.69 -3.71
N LYS A 101 16.36 -3.04 -4.12
CA LYS A 101 16.35 -2.12 -5.26
C LYS A 101 17.29 -0.92 -5.06
N ARG A 102 17.32 -0.33 -3.85
CA ARG A 102 18.20 0.82 -3.56
C ARG A 102 19.67 0.43 -3.49
N HIS A 103 19.98 -0.81 -3.13
CA HIS A 103 21.35 -1.34 -3.08
C HIS A 103 21.77 -2.09 -4.36
N GLY A 104 20.94 -2.06 -5.42
CA GLY A 104 21.27 -2.67 -6.70
C GLY A 104 21.24 -4.20 -6.71
N PHE A 105 20.56 -4.83 -5.76
CA PHE A 105 20.40 -6.28 -5.74
C PHE A 105 19.18 -6.72 -6.54
N GLU A 106 19.37 -7.67 -7.45
CA GLU A 106 18.28 -8.31 -8.19
C GLU A 106 17.69 -9.46 -7.36
N LEU A 107 16.40 -9.34 -7.05
CA LEU A 107 15.68 -10.40 -6.35
C LEU A 107 15.22 -11.48 -7.33
N SER A 108 15.43 -12.74 -6.97
CA SER A 108 14.79 -13.85 -7.67
C SER A 108 13.27 -13.69 -7.68
N ALA A 109 12.66 -13.94 -8.84
CA ALA A 109 11.22 -14.01 -8.95
C ALA A 109 10.70 -15.05 -7.93
N ALA A 110 9.79 -14.63 -7.06
CA ALA A 110 9.14 -15.59 -6.18
C ALA A 110 8.44 -16.64 -7.06
N PRO A 111 8.58 -17.95 -6.78
CA PRO A 111 7.72 -18.94 -7.40
C PRO A 111 6.29 -18.47 -7.15
N GLY A 112 5.47 -18.44 -8.21
CA GLY A 112 4.15 -17.82 -8.21
C GLY A 112 3.28 -18.32 -7.07
N ARG A 113 3.37 -17.69 -5.90
CA ARG A 113 2.40 -17.87 -4.83
C ARG A 113 1.14 -17.22 -5.33
N SER A 114 0.27 -18.05 -5.92
CA SER A 114 -1.17 -17.90 -5.79
C SER A 114 -1.42 -17.28 -4.42
N ARG A 115 -2.03 -16.09 -4.40
CA ARG A 115 -2.55 -15.54 -3.15
C ARG A 115 -3.41 -16.66 -2.58
N SER A 116 -2.93 -17.29 -1.51
CA SER A 116 -3.80 -18.06 -0.63
C SER A 116 -4.88 -17.07 -0.20
N THR A 117 -6.01 -17.10 -0.89
CA THR A 117 -7.28 -16.70 -0.33
C THR A 117 -7.39 -17.57 0.90
N LYS A 118 -7.04 -17.01 2.07
CA LYS A 118 -7.58 -17.53 3.32
C LYS A 118 -9.07 -17.59 3.07
N THR A 119 -9.59 -18.80 2.84
CA THR A 119 -11.00 -19.07 2.71
C THR A 119 -11.63 -18.46 3.94
N ARG A 120 -12.27 -17.31 3.75
CA ARG A 120 -13.12 -16.73 4.78
C ARG A 120 -14.22 -17.76 4.93
N VAL A 121 -14.16 -18.54 6.00
CA VAL A 121 -15.22 -19.50 6.33
C VAL A 121 -16.52 -18.69 6.31
N ALA A 122 -17.37 -18.99 5.34
CA ALA A 122 -18.66 -18.36 5.21
C ALA A 122 -19.42 -18.59 6.53
N PRO A 123 -20.05 -17.56 7.12
CA PRO A 123 -20.92 -17.78 8.26
C PRO A 123 -22.02 -18.76 7.84
N ARG A 124 -22.28 -19.78 8.66
CA ARG A 124 -23.35 -20.76 8.44
C ARG A 124 -24.68 -20.01 8.23
N PRO A 125 -25.47 -20.33 7.20
CA PRO A 125 -26.76 -19.70 7.00
C PRO A 125 -27.72 -20.19 8.09
N HIS A 126 -28.18 -19.28 8.94
CA HIS A 126 -29.43 -19.49 9.68
C HIS A 126 -30.57 -19.57 8.67
N ARG A 127 -31.32 -20.68 8.67
CA ARG A 127 -32.54 -20.85 7.87
C ARG A 127 -33.57 -19.81 8.32
N LEU A 128 -33.93 -18.90 7.43
CA LEU A 128 -35.19 -18.15 7.50
C LEU A 128 -36.23 -18.83 6.60
N PRO A 129 -37.54 -18.74 6.92
CA PRO A 129 -38.60 -19.42 6.18
C PRO A 129 -38.72 -18.87 4.74
N ALA A 130 -39.06 -19.77 3.82
CA ALA A 130 -39.11 -19.52 2.39
C ALA A 130 -40.12 -18.42 2.01
N ILE A 131 -39.62 -17.31 1.46
CA ILE A 131 -40.41 -16.33 0.71
C ILE A 131 -40.40 -16.79 -0.76
N ARG A 132 -41.58 -16.82 -1.38
CA ARG A 132 -41.83 -17.28 -2.75
C ARG A 132 -40.91 -16.56 -3.75
N ALA A 133 -40.40 -17.33 -4.71
CA ALA A 133 -39.41 -16.91 -5.70
C ALA A 133 -39.85 -15.68 -6.51
N ALA A 134 -39.17 -14.56 -6.29
CA ALA A 134 -39.07 -13.48 -7.25
C ALA A 134 -37.94 -13.81 -8.24
N ALA A 135 -38.13 -13.39 -9.49
CA ALA A 135 -37.27 -13.65 -10.65
C ALA A 135 -35.76 -13.44 -10.38
N PRO A 136 -34.87 -14.21 -11.05
CA PRO A 136 -33.44 -14.07 -10.86
C PRO A 136 -32.99 -12.63 -11.17
N PRO A 137 -32.09 -12.04 -10.36
CA PRO A 137 -31.54 -10.72 -10.64
C PRO A 137 -30.86 -10.76 -12.00
N THR A 138 -31.27 -9.83 -12.86
CA THR A 138 -30.69 -9.59 -14.18
C THR A 138 -29.19 -9.49 -14.04
N GLN A 139 -28.45 -10.38 -14.72
CA GLN A 139 -27.00 -10.30 -14.80
C GLN A 139 -26.65 -8.87 -15.27
N PRO A 140 -25.74 -8.14 -14.61
CA PRO A 140 -25.27 -6.88 -15.14
C PRO A 140 -24.64 -7.16 -16.50
N ALA A 141 -25.12 -6.48 -17.53
CA ALA A 141 -24.65 -6.65 -18.90
C ALA A 141 -23.10 -6.55 -18.95
N PRO A 142 -22.43 -7.33 -19.80
CA PRO A 142 -21.01 -7.20 -20.03
C PRO A 142 -20.69 -5.74 -20.36
N ILE A 143 -19.76 -5.14 -19.62
CA ILE A 143 -19.24 -3.80 -19.93
C ILE A 143 -18.63 -3.90 -21.33
N GLN A 144 -19.32 -3.32 -22.31
CA GLN A 144 -18.80 -3.18 -23.66
C GLN A 144 -17.64 -2.18 -23.59
N ILE A 145 -16.42 -2.69 -23.50
CA ILE A 145 -15.23 -1.87 -23.70
C ILE A 145 -15.16 -1.64 -25.21
N ALA A 146 -15.68 -0.50 -25.67
CA ALA A 146 -15.41 -0.03 -27.02
C ALA A 146 -13.88 0.03 -27.20
N PRO A 147 -13.33 -0.43 -28.34
CA PRO A 147 -11.91 -0.22 -28.64
C PRO A 147 -11.63 1.27 -28.49
N PRO A 148 -10.51 1.67 -27.85
CA PRO A 148 -10.22 3.08 -27.65
C PRO A 148 -10.25 3.76 -29.02
N SER A 149 -11.24 4.60 -29.23
CA SER A 149 -11.30 5.46 -30.41
C SER A 149 -9.98 6.22 -30.44
N LEU A 150 -9.37 6.17 -31.61
CA LEU A 150 -8.15 6.85 -32.00
C LEU A 150 -8.01 8.19 -31.26
N VAL A 151 -6.89 8.34 -30.57
CA VAL A 151 -6.31 9.59 -30.08
C VAL A 151 -7.35 10.72 -29.91
N GLU A 152 -7.98 10.81 -28.73
CA GLU A 152 -8.50 12.11 -28.31
C GLU A 152 -7.34 13.10 -28.46
N ASP A 153 -7.53 14.17 -29.24
CA ASP A 153 -6.59 15.29 -29.40
C ASP A 153 -6.37 15.95 -28.03
N TRP A 154 -5.60 15.29 -27.17
CA TRP A 154 -5.28 15.77 -25.85
C TRP A 154 -4.15 16.78 -26.01
N SER A 155 -4.54 18.04 -26.11
CA SER A 155 -3.63 19.18 -26.08
C SER A 155 -3.66 19.81 -24.69
N PRO A 156 -2.64 19.60 -23.85
CA PRO A 156 -2.56 20.32 -22.58
C PRO A 156 -2.26 21.80 -22.81
N LEU A 157 -2.89 22.67 -22.04
CA LEU A 157 -2.66 24.11 -22.08
C LEU A 157 -1.26 24.51 -21.58
N ARG A 158 -0.62 23.65 -20.80
CA ARG A 158 0.71 23.87 -20.17
C ARG A 158 0.78 25.22 -19.45
N ILE A 159 0.18 25.25 -18.28
CA ILE A 159 0.15 26.43 -17.41
C ILE A 159 1.20 26.32 -16.30
N THR A 160 1.66 27.45 -15.78
CA THR A 160 2.59 27.50 -14.66
C THR A 160 1.89 27.21 -13.32
N LEU A 161 2.66 27.03 -12.24
CA LEU A 161 2.11 26.88 -10.90
C LEU A 161 1.27 28.09 -10.47
N LEU A 162 1.65 29.30 -10.91
CA LEU A 162 0.98 30.55 -10.56
C LEU A 162 -0.40 30.68 -11.22
N GLU A 163 -0.59 30.06 -12.38
CA GLU A 163 -1.84 30.09 -13.14
C GLU A 163 -2.80 28.96 -12.74
N LEU A 164 -2.33 27.99 -11.94
CA LEU A 164 -3.09 26.82 -11.55
C LEU A 164 -4.16 27.18 -10.50
N ARG A 165 -5.44 27.10 -10.90
CA ARG A 165 -6.59 27.39 -10.05
C ARG A 165 -7.37 26.13 -9.65
N GLU A 166 -8.33 26.32 -8.76
CA GLU A 166 -9.36 25.32 -8.51
C GLU A 166 -10.16 25.06 -9.80
N GLY A 167 -10.56 23.81 -10.05
CA GLY A 167 -11.19 23.42 -11.31
C GLY A 167 -10.23 23.11 -12.46
N LEU A 168 -8.91 23.30 -12.31
CA LEU A 168 -7.92 23.00 -13.36
C LEU A 168 -7.08 21.75 -13.07
N CYS A 169 -6.73 21.02 -14.12
CA CYS A 169 -5.97 19.78 -14.06
C CYS A 169 -4.55 20.01 -13.55
N ARG A 170 -4.22 19.38 -12.42
CA ARG A 170 -2.94 19.50 -11.73
C ARG A 170 -1.88 18.49 -12.20
N TRP A 171 -2.06 17.89 -13.38
CA TRP A 171 -1.14 16.89 -13.90
C TRP A 171 0.18 17.53 -14.33
N PRO A 172 1.33 17.15 -13.75
CA PRO A 172 2.62 17.74 -14.12
C PRO A 172 3.07 17.27 -15.50
N LEU A 173 3.65 18.18 -16.27
CA LEU A 173 4.19 17.96 -17.60
C LEU A 173 5.67 18.33 -17.60
N GLY A 174 6.51 17.36 -17.99
CA GLY A 174 7.97 17.53 -17.99
C GLY A 174 8.60 17.34 -16.60
N ASP A 175 9.90 17.60 -16.53
CA ASP A 175 10.68 17.51 -15.29
C ASP A 175 10.59 18.83 -14.50
N PRO A 176 10.35 18.82 -13.18
CA PRO A 176 10.34 20.02 -12.34
C PRO A 176 11.59 20.91 -12.42
N ARG A 177 12.73 20.38 -12.88
CA ARG A 177 13.99 21.12 -13.07
C ARG A 177 14.13 21.75 -14.46
N SER A 178 13.18 21.49 -15.37
CA SER A 178 13.17 22.05 -16.71
C SER A 178 12.36 23.34 -16.77
N GLU A 179 12.82 24.30 -17.58
CA GLU A 179 12.05 25.53 -17.89
C GLU A 179 10.75 25.24 -18.64
N SER A 180 10.63 24.06 -19.25
CA SER A 180 9.39 23.59 -19.90
C SER A 180 8.37 22.97 -18.92
N PHE A 181 8.69 22.94 -17.62
CA PHE A 181 7.79 22.39 -16.61
C PHE A 181 6.49 23.18 -16.53
N GLY A 182 5.37 22.47 -16.57
CA GLY A 182 4.06 23.06 -16.39
C GLY A 182 3.03 22.03 -15.97
N PHE A 183 1.79 22.48 -15.85
CA PHE A 183 0.64 21.65 -15.52
C PHE A 183 -0.30 21.57 -16.71
N CYS A 184 -1.01 20.45 -16.86
CA CYS A 184 -1.95 20.23 -17.95
C CYS A 184 -2.95 21.37 -18.12
N GLY A 185 -3.51 21.90 -17.02
CA GLY A 185 -4.36 23.10 -17.06
C GLY A 185 -5.75 22.91 -17.68
N ALA A 186 -6.05 21.75 -18.28
CA ALA A 186 -7.40 21.43 -18.77
C ALA A 186 -8.43 21.42 -17.64
N PRO A 187 -9.72 21.74 -17.90
CA PRO A 187 -10.76 21.71 -16.87
C PRO A 187 -10.91 20.30 -16.27
N ASN A 188 -11.06 20.25 -14.94
CA ASN A 188 -11.42 19.04 -14.22
C ASN A 188 -12.87 19.12 -13.72
N GLU A 189 -13.44 17.96 -13.42
CA GLU A 189 -14.77 17.91 -12.81
C GLU A 189 -14.70 18.36 -11.33
N PRO A 190 -15.77 18.97 -10.78
CA PRO A 190 -15.80 19.37 -9.38
C PRO A 190 -15.39 18.25 -8.42
N GLY A 191 -14.47 18.56 -7.50
CA GLY A 191 -13.94 17.60 -6.54
C GLY A 191 -12.86 16.66 -7.09
N LYS A 192 -12.54 16.70 -8.39
CA LYS A 192 -11.41 15.97 -8.98
C LYS A 192 -10.17 16.86 -9.09
N SER A 193 -8.98 16.25 -9.06
CA SER A 193 -7.71 16.98 -9.20
C SER A 193 -7.16 16.99 -10.63
N TYR A 194 -7.68 16.12 -11.49
CA TYR A 194 -7.20 15.91 -12.86
C TYR A 194 -8.37 15.89 -13.84
N CYS A 195 -8.13 16.36 -15.08
CA CYS A 195 -9.10 16.22 -16.18
C CYS A 195 -9.35 14.74 -16.51
N PRO A 196 -10.42 14.40 -17.24
CA PRO A 196 -10.77 13.00 -17.55
C PRO A 196 -9.61 12.19 -18.15
N HIS A 197 -8.81 12.80 -19.03
CA HIS A 197 -7.64 12.17 -19.63
C HIS A 197 -6.56 11.84 -18.58
N CYS A 198 -6.07 12.85 -17.85
CA CYS A 198 -5.02 12.66 -16.85
C CYS A 198 -5.48 11.82 -15.65
N ALA A 199 -6.77 11.88 -15.29
CA ALA A 199 -7.36 11.03 -14.25
C ALA A 199 -7.30 9.55 -14.63
N ARG A 200 -7.54 9.22 -15.92
CA ARG A 200 -7.42 7.86 -16.44
C ARG A 200 -6.00 7.31 -16.24
N ILE A 201 -4.98 8.15 -16.43
CA ILE A 201 -3.57 7.79 -16.22
C ILE A 201 -3.26 7.69 -14.72
N ALA A 202 -3.68 8.68 -13.93
CA ALA A 202 -3.39 8.78 -12.50
C ALA A 202 -3.98 7.61 -11.69
N TYR A 203 -5.21 7.23 -12.03
CA TYR A 203 -6.01 6.30 -11.24
C TYR A 203 -6.13 4.93 -11.89
N ASP A 204 -5.31 4.63 -12.92
CA ASP A 204 -5.27 3.30 -13.50
C ASP A 204 -4.76 2.26 -12.49
N SER A 205 -5.73 1.67 -11.79
CA SER A 205 -5.49 0.64 -10.80
C SER A 205 -4.78 -0.57 -11.44
N PRO A 206 -3.95 -1.32 -10.69
CA PRO A 206 -3.35 -2.57 -11.20
C PRO A 206 -4.40 -3.56 -11.76
N THR A 207 -5.63 -3.51 -11.23
CA THR A 207 -6.79 -4.28 -11.71
C THR A 207 -7.29 -3.82 -13.07
N HIS A 208 -7.37 -2.51 -13.32
CA HIS A 208 -7.79 -1.97 -14.61
C HIS A 208 -6.71 -2.21 -15.69
N ARG A 209 -5.42 -2.03 -15.36
CA ARG A 209 -4.30 -2.48 -16.22
C ARG A 209 -4.32 -3.98 -16.52
N ALA A 210 -4.62 -4.82 -15.54
CA ALA A 210 -4.71 -6.27 -15.74
C ALA A 210 -5.89 -6.64 -16.66
N ALA A 211 -7.03 -5.96 -16.52
CA ALA A 211 -8.20 -6.15 -17.38
C ALA A 211 -7.91 -5.72 -18.82
N LEU A 212 -7.28 -4.55 -19.04
CA LEU A 212 -6.87 -4.09 -20.37
C LEU A 212 -5.87 -5.05 -21.03
N ARG A 213 -4.88 -5.57 -20.29
CA ARG A 213 -3.94 -6.59 -20.81
C ARG A 213 -4.63 -7.93 -21.13
N LYS A 214 -5.67 -8.30 -20.39
CA LYS A 214 -6.48 -9.49 -20.69
C LYS A 214 -7.28 -9.27 -21.98
N ALA A 215 -8.02 -8.16 -22.06
CA ALA A 215 -8.80 -7.77 -23.24
C ALA A 215 -7.93 -7.66 -24.50
N TRP A 216 -6.73 -7.08 -24.40
CA TRP A 216 -5.79 -6.98 -25.51
C TRP A 216 -5.25 -8.35 -25.96
N ARG A 217 -5.00 -9.29 -25.04
CA ARG A 217 -4.59 -10.67 -25.38
C ARG A 217 -5.71 -11.45 -26.06
N GLU A 218 -6.94 -11.28 -25.59
CA GLU A 218 -8.14 -11.89 -26.17
C GLU A 218 -8.44 -11.33 -27.57
N ALA A 219 -8.30 -10.01 -27.76
CA ALA A 219 -8.48 -9.34 -29.06
C ALA A 219 -7.42 -9.73 -30.10
N ARG A 220 -6.21 -10.11 -29.69
CA ARG A 220 -5.14 -10.56 -30.60
C ARG A 220 -5.15 -12.06 -30.88
N GLY A 221 -6.15 -12.80 -30.41
CA GLY A 221 -6.32 -14.20 -30.79
C GLY A 221 -5.16 -15.13 -30.40
N CYS A 222 -4.31 -14.78 -29.43
CA CYS A 222 -3.32 -15.72 -28.90
C CYS A 222 -4.01 -16.75 -27.98
N ARG A 223 -4.76 -17.68 -28.56
CA ARG A 223 -4.98 -19.00 -27.97
C ARG A 223 -3.61 -19.67 -27.91
N HIS A 224 -3.01 -19.70 -26.71
CA HIS A 224 -2.01 -20.72 -26.43
C HIS A 224 -2.77 -22.03 -26.33
N GLU A 225 -2.77 -22.78 -27.43
CA GLU A 225 -3.10 -24.20 -27.40
C GLU A 225 -2.08 -24.90 -26.50
N ARG A 226 -2.59 -25.83 -25.72
CA ARG A 226 -1.97 -26.40 -24.52
C ARG A 226 -0.97 -27.49 -24.86
#